data_AF-A0AB36TLL4-F1
#
_entry.id   AF-A0AB36TLL4-F1
#
_cell.length_a   1.000
_cell.length_b   1.000
_cell.length_c   1.000
_cell.angle_alpha   90.00
_cell.angle_beta   90.00
_cell.angle_gamma   90.00
#
_symmetry.space_group_name_H-M   'P 1'
#
loop_
_entity.id
_entity.type
_entity.pdbx_description
1 polymer ?
#
loop_
_entity_poly.entity_id
_entity_poly.type
_entity_poly.pdbx_seq_one_letter_code
_entity_poly.pdbx_strand_id
1 'polypeptide(L)'
;MEFGWINLFGAVIVTVMLIPNIVYALRTKDSVNKCKSRIMNLTEQIGRYGCMTLMWLPLLVWKFGFLNVEEMLVYVVGNLGLTVAYIIIWIPYFKRKTLGKAIALAVIPTCIFLLSGLLLRHWLLVLAALLFGMGHIYITYQNHADLK
;
A
#
# COMPACT_ATOMS: atom_id res chain seq x y z
N MET A 1 -11.16 -21.76 -4.94
CA MET A 1 -12.04 -21.35 -3.80
C MET A 1 -12.51 -19.93 -4.03
N GLU A 2 -13.83 -19.69 -4.05
CA GLU A 2 -14.38 -18.35 -4.26
C GLU A 2 -14.32 -17.56 -2.94
N PHE A 3 -13.65 -16.41 -2.96
CA PHE A 3 -13.93 -15.35 -1.99
C PHE A 3 -15.17 -14.62 -2.51
N GLY A 4 -16.10 -14.25 -1.63
CA GLY A 4 -17.35 -13.61 -2.04
C GLY A 4 -17.15 -12.33 -2.87
N TRP A 5 -18.25 -11.67 -3.22
CA TRP A 5 -18.25 -10.48 -4.07
C TRP A 5 -17.43 -9.30 -3.50
N ILE A 6 -17.15 -9.30 -2.19
CA ILE A 6 -16.34 -8.30 -1.51
C ILE A 6 -15.22 -9.01 -0.76
N ASN A 7 -13.98 -8.52 -0.93
CA ASN A 7 -12.84 -9.00 -0.14
C ASN A 7 -12.73 -8.21 1.17
N LEU A 8 -13.48 -8.66 2.17
CA LEU A 8 -13.50 -8.07 3.52
C LEU A 8 -12.11 -8.07 4.16
N PHE A 9 -11.32 -9.12 3.94
CA PHE A 9 -9.96 -9.20 4.47
C PHE A 9 -9.07 -8.09 3.90
N GLY A 10 -9.15 -7.87 2.58
CA GLY A 10 -8.48 -6.75 1.92
C GLY A 10 -8.93 -5.38 2.44
N ALA A 11 -10.23 -5.21 2.71
CA ALA A 11 -10.77 -3.98 3.29
C ALA A 11 -10.18 -3.71 4.69
N VAL A 12 -10.13 -4.73 5.56
CA VAL A 12 -9.54 -4.62 6.90
C VAL A 12 -8.07 -4.22 6.82
N ILE A 13 -7.29 -4.82 5.91
CA ILE A 13 -5.87 -4.45 5.72
C ILE A 13 -5.74 -2.97 5.35
N VAL A 14 -6.52 -2.50 4.38
CA VAL A 14 -6.50 -1.09 3.96
C VAL A 14 -6.86 -0.17 5.12
N THR A 15 -7.92 -0.48 5.87
CA THR A 15 -8.31 0.30 7.05
C THR A 15 -7.19 0.36 8.08
N VAL A 16 -6.59 -0.78 8.43
CA VAL A 16 -5.49 -0.84 9.41
C VAL A 16 -4.29 -0.03 8.94
N MET A 17 -3.93 -0.10 7.66
CA MET A 17 -2.83 0.69 7.10
C MET A 17 -3.13 2.19 7.11
N LEU A 18 -4.38 2.60 6.92
CA LEU A 18 -4.77 4.01 6.89
C LEU A 18 -4.69 4.69 8.26
N ILE A 19 -4.93 3.98 9.36
CA ILE A 19 -4.90 4.55 10.71
C ILE A 19 -3.59 5.31 11.00
N PRO A 20 -2.40 4.70 10.94
CA PRO A 20 -1.16 5.41 11.24
C PRO A 20 -0.82 6.48 10.19
N ASN A 21 -1.20 6.30 8.93
CA ASN A 21 -1.05 7.31 7.88
C ASN A 21 -1.84 8.59 8.21
N ILE A 22 -3.10 8.45 8.63
CA ILE A 22 -3.95 9.57 9.02
C ILE A 22 -3.39 10.26 10.27
N VAL A 23 -3.01 9.48 11.29
CA VAL A 23 -2.36 10.02 12.50
C VAL A 23 -1.10 10.82 12.13
N TYR A 24 -0.29 10.33 11.20
CA TYR A 24 0.88 11.04 10.71
C TYR A 24 0.53 12.33 9.98
N ALA A 25 -0.43 12.30 9.07
CA ALA A 25 -0.88 13.49 8.33
C ALA A 25 -1.38 14.58 9.30
N LEU A 26 -2.13 14.20 10.35
CA LEU A 26 -2.61 15.12 11.37
C LEU A 26 -1.51 15.74 12.24
N ARG A 27 -0.40 15.02 12.47
CA ARG A 27 0.77 15.52 13.23
C ARG A 27 1.72 16.37 12.40
N THR A 28 1.60 16.32 11.07
CA THR A 28 2.55 16.94 10.14
C THR A 28 1.86 17.91 9.18
N LYS A 29 0.78 18.57 9.63
CA LYS A 29 -0.11 19.40 8.79
C LYS A 29 0.61 20.48 7.97
N ASP A 30 1.77 20.94 8.42
CA ASP A 30 2.56 21.99 7.75
C ASP A 30 3.66 21.43 6.81
N SER A 31 3.77 20.11 6.64
CA SER A 31 4.78 19.55 5.72
C SER A 31 4.34 19.74 4.27
N VAL A 32 4.98 20.68 3.59
CA VAL A 32 4.83 20.87 2.15
C VAL A 32 5.51 19.71 1.40
N ASN A 33 4.80 19.12 0.45
CA ASN A 33 5.39 18.12 -0.45
C ASN A 33 6.47 18.79 -1.30
N LYS A 34 7.72 18.32 -1.16
CA LYS A 34 8.88 18.88 -1.86
C LYS A 34 9.01 18.35 -3.29
N CYS A 35 8.32 17.27 -3.62
CA CYS A 35 8.36 16.71 -4.98
C CYS A 35 7.70 17.67 -6.00
N LYS A 36 8.52 18.31 -6.83
CA LYS A 36 8.07 19.25 -7.89
C LYS A 36 7.41 18.57 -9.10
N SER A 37 7.66 17.27 -9.32
CA SER A 37 7.12 16.54 -10.46
C SER A 37 5.63 16.30 -10.30
N ARG A 38 4.80 17.05 -11.05
CA ARG A 38 3.34 16.86 -11.07
C ARG A 38 2.94 15.48 -11.59
N ILE A 39 3.67 14.97 -12.59
CA ILE A 39 3.43 13.65 -13.16
C ILE A 39 3.59 12.58 -12.09
N MET A 40 4.67 12.64 -11.30
CA MET A 40 4.89 11.61 -10.29
C MET A 40 3.88 11.68 -9.14
N ASN A 41 3.50 12.89 -8.72
CA ASN A 41 2.43 13.08 -7.73
C ASN A 41 1.08 12.54 -8.24
N LEU A 42 0.77 12.73 -9.51
CA LEU A 42 -0.44 12.21 -10.12
C LEU A 42 -0.40 10.67 -10.22
N THR A 43 0.73 10.10 -10.67
CA THR A 43 0.94 8.66 -10.75
C THR A 43 0.77 8.00 -9.38
N GLU A 44 1.35 8.60 -8.34
CA GLU A 44 1.21 8.11 -6.97
C GLU A 44 -0.23 8.13 -6.48
N GLN A 45 -0.97 9.22 -6.72
CA GLN A 45 -2.37 9.33 -6.30
C GLN A 45 -3.28 8.35 -7.04
N ILE A 46 -3.14 8.24 -8.37
CA ILE A 46 -3.89 7.28 -9.18
C ILE A 46 -3.61 5.86 -8.67
N GLY A 47 -2.34 5.52 -8.48
CA GLY A 47 -1.94 4.24 -7.93
C GLY A 47 -2.51 3.99 -6.53
N ARG A 48 -2.39 4.96 -5.62
CA ARG A 48 -2.83 4.86 -4.22
C ARG A 48 -4.34 4.59 -4.13
N TYR A 49 -5.14 5.45 -4.74
CA TYR A 49 -6.60 5.30 -4.70
C TYR A 49 -7.06 4.07 -5.48
N GLY A 50 -6.38 3.75 -6.59
CA GLY A 50 -6.59 2.51 -7.33
C GLY A 50 -6.37 1.29 -6.43
N CYS A 51 -5.24 1.20 -5.74
CA CYS A 51 -4.93 0.11 -4.81
C CYS A 51 -5.96 0.00 -3.68
N MET A 52 -6.26 1.11 -3.01
CA MET A 52 -7.23 1.13 -1.90
C MET A 52 -8.62 0.66 -2.34
N THR A 53 -9.03 0.97 -3.57
CA THR A 53 -10.35 0.59 -4.10
C THR A 53 -10.37 -0.85 -4.58
N LEU A 54 -9.37 -1.26 -5.37
CA LEU A 54 -9.32 -2.57 -6.02
C LEU A 54 -8.96 -3.73 -5.08
N MET A 55 -8.37 -3.42 -3.91
CA MET A 55 -8.04 -4.42 -2.89
C MET A 55 -9.27 -5.18 -2.38
N TRP A 56 -10.44 -4.54 -2.37
CA TRP A 56 -11.68 -5.08 -1.81
C TRP A 56 -12.85 -5.12 -2.80
N LEU A 57 -12.74 -4.44 -3.94
CA LEU A 57 -13.71 -4.48 -5.04
C LEU A 57 -13.16 -5.23 -6.27
N PRO A 58 -13.84 -6.28 -6.76
CA PRO A 58 -13.39 -7.08 -7.89
C PRO A 58 -13.73 -6.43 -9.25
N LEU A 59 -13.41 -5.14 -9.42
CA LEU A 59 -13.64 -4.44 -10.69
C LEU A 59 -12.89 -5.14 -11.82
N LEU A 60 -13.61 -5.46 -12.92
CA LEU A 60 -13.13 -6.18 -14.11
C LEU A 60 -12.70 -7.65 -13.90
N VAL A 61 -12.73 -8.17 -12.67
CA VAL A 61 -12.46 -9.59 -12.34
C VAL A 61 -13.76 -10.32 -11.99
N TRP A 62 -14.82 -9.59 -11.63
CA TRP A 62 -16.17 -10.05 -11.25
C TRP A 62 -16.25 -10.84 -9.95
N LYS A 63 -15.27 -11.71 -9.65
CA LYS A 63 -15.16 -12.43 -8.38
C LYS A 63 -13.71 -12.61 -7.95
N PHE A 64 -13.48 -12.61 -6.64
CA PHE A 64 -12.19 -12.96 -6.06
C PHE A 64 -12.05 -14.49 -5.92
N GLY A 65 -10.86 -15.01 -6.19
CA GLY A 65 -10.62 -16.45 -6.02
C GLY A 65 -9.15 -16.81 -5.86
N PHE A 66 -8.93 -18.00 -5.32
CA PHE A 66 -7.62 -18.65 -5.24
C PHE A 66 -7.63 -19.96 -6.05
N LEU A 67 -6.49 -20.32 -6.66
CA LEU A 67 -6.35 -21.59 -7.37
C LEU A 67 -6.43 -22.77 -6.39
N ASN A 68 -5.79 -22.64 -5.23
CA ASN A 68 -5.71 -23.68 -4.22
C ASN A 68 -5.64 -23.10 -2.79
N VAL A 69 -5.62 -23.98 -1.79
CA VAL A 69 -5.53 -23.60 -0.36
C VAL A 69 -4.19 -22.96 -0.02
N GLU A 70 -3.12 -23.40 -0.68
CA GLU A 70 -1.78 -22.85 -0.47
C GLU A 70 -1.71 -21.37 -0.84
N GLU A 71 -2.24 -20.96 -2.00
CA GLU A 71 -2.32 -19.56 -2.41
C GLU A 71 -3.14 -18.72 -1.42
N MET A 72 -4.24 -19.27 -0.91
CA MET A 72 -5.05 -18.60 0.12
C MET A 72 -4.25 -18.42 1.42
N LEU A 73 -3.48 -19.44 1.83
CA LEU A 73 -2.62 -19.35 3.01
C LEU A 73 -1.49 -18.33 2.81
N VAL A 74 -0.83 -18.33 1.66
CA VAL A 74 0.19 -17.33 1.30
C VAL A 74 -0.41 -15.93 1.31
N TYR A 75 -1.63 -15.77 0.78
CA TYR A 75 -2.35 -14.50 0.80
C TYR A 75 -2.62 -14.02 2.23
N VAL A 76 -3.18 -14.87 3.09
CA VAL A 76 -3.54 -14.49 4.47
C VAL A 76 -2.29 -14.24 5.31
N VAL A 77 -1.36 -15.21 5.35
CA VAL A 77 -0.16 -15.14 6.18
C VAL A 77 0.79 -14.05 5.68
N GLY A 78 0.99 -13.95 4.37
CA GLY A 78 1.85 -12.94 3.76
C GLY A 78 1.34 -11.52 4.02
N ASN A 79 0.06 -11.25 3.77
CA ASN A 79 -0.51 -9.93 4.04
C ASN A 79 -0.57 -9.60 5.53
N LEU A 80 -0.87 -10.57 6.40
CA LEU A 80 -0.84 -10.37 7.84
C LEU A 80 0.57 -10.02 8.32
N GLY A 81 1.57 -10.78 7.89
CA GLY A 81 2.98 -10.55 8.23
C GLY A 81 3.47 -9.18 7.76
N LEU A 82 3.16 -8.80 6.51
CA LEU A 82 3.50 -7.49 5.97
C LEU A 82 2.79 -6.35 6.71
N THR A 83 1.50 -6.52 7.05
CA THR A 83 0.73 -5.51 7.77
C THR A 83 1.25 -5.34 9.21
N VAL A 84 1.60 -6.43 9.89
CA VAL A 84 2.25 -6.37 11.21
C VAL A 84 3.60 -5.66 11.13
N ALA A 85 4.43 -6.00 10.15
CA ALA A 85 5.71 -5.33 9.93
C ALA A 85 5.53 -3.82 9.68
N TYR A 86 4.54 -3.45 8.87
CA TYR A 86 4.17 -2.06 8.60
C TYR A 86 3.87 -1.29 9.90
N ILE A 87 3.00 -1.85 10.76
CA ILE A 87 2.63 -1.24 12.03
C ILE A 87 3.82 -1.15 12.99
N ILE A 88 4.67 -2.18 13.05
CA ILE A 88 5.88 -2.17 13.89
C ILE A 88 6.82 -1.03 13.48
N ILE A 89 7.02 -0.80 12.18
CA ILE A 89 7.93 0.25 11.67
C ILE A 89 7.39 1.66 11.94
N TRP A 90 6.07 1.82 12.02
CA TRP A 90 5.47 3.11 12.40
C TRP A 90 5.91 3.58 13.79
N ILE A 91 6.03 2.68 14.76
CA ILE A 91 6.38 3.00 16.15
C ILE A 91 7.71 3.79 16.26
N PRO A 92 8.85 3.28 15.75
CA PRO A 92 10.11 4.02 15.76
C PRO A 92 10.14 5.15 14.72
N TYR A 93 9.28 5.14 13.69
CA TYR A 93 9.19 6.24 12.73
C TYR A 93 8.58 7.50 13.33
N PHE A 94 7.54 7.36 14.17
CA PHE A 94 6.97 8.48 14.92
C PHE A 94 7.97 9.16 15.86
N LYS A 95 8.98 8.43 16.35
CA LYS A 95 10.05 8.97 17.20
C LYS A 95 11.18 9.61 16.41
N ARG A 96 11.65 8.95 15.35
CA ARG A 96 12.76 9.42 14.51
C ARG A 96 12.50 9.09 13.04
N LYS A 97 12.30 10.14 12.26
CA LYS A 97 12.10 10.09 10.80
C LYS A 97 13.46 9.89 10.13
N THR A 98 13.71 8.68 9.64
CA THR A 98 14.91 8.33 8.89
C THR A 98 14.50 7.84 7.51
N LEU A 99 15.29 8.15 6.48
CA LEU A 99 15.00 7.75 5.10
C LEU A 99 14.68 6.25 4.99
N GLY A 100 15.48 5.37 5.61
CA GLY A 100 15.26 3.92 5.53
C GLY A 100 13.88 3.48 6.03
N LYS A 101 13.42 4.02 7.17
CA LYS A 101 12.07 3.74 7.69
C LYS A 101 10.98 4.30 6.79
N ALA A 102 11.17 5.50 6.24
CA ALA A 102 10.20 6.10 5.33
C ALA A 102 10.04 5.26 4.05
N ILE A 103 11.16 4.84 3.46
CA ILE A 103 11.16 3.96 2.29
C ILE A 103 10.53 2.60 2.63
N ALA A 104 10.83 2.02 3.80
CA ALA A 104 10.18 0.78 4.23
C ALA A 104 8.65 0.94 4.35
N LEU A 105 8.19 2.06 4.91
CA LEU A 105 6.76 2.41 4.99
C LEU A 105 6.12 2.67 3.61
N ALA A 106 6.91 2.95 2.56
CA ALA A 106 6.40 3.06 1.20
C ALA A 106 6.40 1.71 0.45
N VAL A 107 7.44 0.89 0.66
CA VAL A 107 7.62 -0.41 0.01
C VAL A 107 6.63 -1.44 0.54
N ILE A 108 6.42 -1.53 1.86
CA ILE A 108 5.55 -2.57 2.44
C ILE A 108 4.10 -2.48 1.92
N PRO A 109 3.44 -1.30 1.90
CA PRO A 109 2.15 -1.14 1.24
C PRO A 109 2.14 -1.61 -0.22
N THR A 110 3.20 -1.30 -0.96
CA THR A 110 3.35 -1.74 -2.36
C THR A 110 3.39 -3.26 -2.47
N CYS A 111 4.16 -3.92 -1.59
CA CYS A 111 4.22 -5.38 -1.53
C CYS A 111 2.88 -6.02 -1.17
N ILE A 112 2.13 -5.43 -0.23
CA ILE A 112 0.78 -5.89 0.16
C ILE A 112 -0.16 -5.88 -1.05
N PHE A 113 -0.22 -4.76 -1.78
CA PHE A 113 -1.10 -4.64 -2.94
C PHE A 113 -0.65 -5.54 -4.10
N LEU A 114 0.66 -5.65 -4.33
CA LEU A 114 1.21 -6.50 -5.40
C LEU A 114 0.95 -7.99 -5.12
N LEU A 115 1.26 -8.45 -3.90
CA LEU A 115 0.99 -9.82 -3.45
C LEU A 115 -0.50 -10.15 -3.61
N SER A 116 -1.35 -9.23 -3.16
CA SER A 116 -2.80 -9.38 -3.25
C SER A 116 -3.29 -9.42 -4.69
N GLY A 117 -2.81 -8.52 -5.55
CA GLY A 117 -3.16 -8.50 -6.97
C GLY A 117 -2.76 -9.78 -7.69
N LEU A 118 -1.56 -10.31 -7.42
CA LEU A 118 -1.08 -11.54 -8.05
C LEU A 118 -1.90 -12.76 -7.60
N LEU A 119 -2.06 -12.96 -6.28
CA LEU A 119 -2.76 -14.14 -5.75
C LEU A 119 -4.26 -14.13 -6.00
N LEU A 120 -4.86 -12.94 -6.11
CA LEU A 120 -6.26 -12.77 -6.50
C LEU A 120 -6.45 -12.72 -8.03
N ARG A 121 -5.36 -12.73 -8.82
CA ARG A 121 -5.37 -12.52 -10.28
C ARG A 121 -6.07 -11.22 -10.70
N HIS A 122 -5.96 -10.20 -9.87
CA HIS A 122 -6.49 -8.87 -10.12
C HIS A 122 -5.43 -8.01 -10.81
N TRP A 123 -5.29 -8.17 -12.13
CA TRP A 123 -4.26 -7.49 -12.92
C TRP A 123 -4.35 -5.97 -12.89
N LEU A 124 -5.55 -5.41 -12.69
CA LEU A 124 -5.72 -3.97 -12.52
C LEU A 124 -5.16 -3.51 -11.16
N LEU A 125 -5.34 -4.31 -10.09
CA LEU A 125 -4.69 -4.07 -8.80
C LEU A 125 -3.16 -4.19 -8.92
N VAL A 126 -2.66 -5.15 -9.68
CA VAL A 126 -1.21 -5.28 -9.97
C VAL A 126 -0.69 -4.00 -10.64
N LEU A 127 -1.36 -3.52 -11.69
CA LEU A 127 -0.97 -2.29 -12.38
C LEU A 127 -1.01 -1.08 -11.44
N ALA A 128 -2.09 -0.93 -10.66
CA ALA A 128 -2.21 0.13 -9.67
C ALA A 128 -1.10 0.07 -8.61
N ALA A 129 -0.71 -1.14 -8.17
CA ALA A 129 0.36 -1.35 -7.20
C ALA A 129 1.72 -0.94 -7.76
N LEU A 130 1.99 -1.20 -9.04
CA LEU A 130 3.23 -0.76 -9.70
C LEU A 130 3.29 0.77 -9.82
N LEU A 131 2.19 1.41 -10.25
CA LEU A 131 2.11 2.88 -10.33
C LEU A 131 2.27 3.51 -8.94
N PHE A 132 1.57 2.97 -7.95
CA PHE A 132 1.67 3.40 -6.57
C PHE A 132 3.09 3.24 -6.03
N GLY A 133 3.71 2.07 -6.20
CA GLY A 133 5.06 1.81 -5.72
C GLY A 133 6.10 2.74 -6.32
N MET A 134 6.09 2.88 -7.65
CA MET A 134 7.00 3.81 -8.35
C MET A 134 6.84 5.24 -7.83
N GLY A 135 5.61 5.74 -7.78
CA GLY A 135 5.32 7.10 -7.33
C GLY A 135 5.63 7.32 -5.86
N HIS A 136 5.15 6.42 -5.00
CA HIS A 136 5.24 6.57 -3.56
C HIS A 136 6.67 6.46 -3.05
N ILE A 137 7.47 5.53 -3.59
CA ILE A 137 8.90 5.41 -3.24
C ILE A 137 9.67 6.64 -3.73
N TYR A 138 9.45 7.08 -4.97
CA TYR A 138 10.12 8.25 -5.53
C TYR A 138 9.83 9.52 -4.72
N ILE A 139 8.55 9.79 -4.45
CA ILE A 139 8.13 10.97 -3.67
C ILE A 139 8.68 10.90 -2.24
N THR A 140 8.66 9.71 -1.63
CA THR A 140 9.20 9.52 -0.27
C THR A 140 10.69 9.82 -0.21
N TYR A 141 11.44 9.37 -1.22
CA TYR A 141 12.86 9.66 -1.35
C TYR A 141 13.11 11.16 -1.51
N GLN A 142 12.43 11.82 -2.45
CA GLN A 142 12.58 13.26 -2.70
C GLN A 142 12.28 14.09 -1.45
N ASN A 143 11.21 13.77 -0.73
CA ASN A 143 10.82 14.48 0.49
C ASN A 143 11.85 14.35 1.63
N HIS A 144 12.65 13.28 1.64
CA HIS A 144 13.71 13.05 2.63
C HIS A 144 15.11 13.48 2.15
N ALA A 145 15.38 13.47 0.84
CA ALA A 145 16.69 13.78 0.26
C ALA A 145 17.04 15.27 0.33
N ASP A 146 16.04 16.17 0.31
CA ASP A 146 16.19 17.63 0.47
C ASP A 146 16.44 18.05 1.93
N LEU A 147 17.19 17.24 2.69
CA LEU A 147 17.67 17.51 4.06
C LEU A 147 19.22 17.56 4.12
N LYS A 148 19.88 17.62 2.97
CA LYS A 148 21.32 17.84 2.85
C LYS A 148 21.61 19.27 2.44
#